data_AF-A0A6A0IPW6-F1
#
_entry.id   AF-A0A6A0IPW6-F1
#
_cell.length_a   1.000
_cell.length_b   1.000
_cell.length_c   1.000
_cell.angle_alpha   90.00
_cell.angle_beta   90.00
_cell.angle_gamma   90.00
#
_symmetry.space_group_name_H-M   'P 1'
#
loop_
_entity.id
_entity.type
_entity.pdbx_description
1 polymer ?
#
loop_
_entity_poly.entity_id
_entity_poly.type
_entity_poly.pdbx_seq_one_letter_code
_entity_poly.pdbx_strand_id
1 'polypeptide(L)'
;RVIARIKEFMSDTSNRGRILFLVMTNRPDKLDVDLKRAGRLDRKIPFLYSQTPEEVEAVAKALVRKNKIRTDVDLAAIREGFSSKLVGYSNADVEAVVLLANDDAAREAGGDAPVLADHFVKAATDYFPSRDVELLEYMELLAVFEASSRRLLPAKYAHMTPEELDARLRLLRATVGSRR
;
A
#
# COMPACT_ATOMS: atom_id res chain seq x y z
N ARG A 1 12.96 -28.51 2.08
CA ARG A 1 12.31 -29.53 1.20
C ARG A 1 11.18 -28.93 0.36
N VAL A 2 10.21 -28.21 0.93
CA VAL A 2 9.08 -27.62 0.16
C VAL A 2 9.51 -26.55 -0.85
N ILE A 3 10.31 -25.56 -0.42
CA ILE A 3 10.78 -24.47 -1.31
C ILE A 3 11.56 -25.01 -2.52
N ALA A 4 12.36 -26.06 -2.32
CA ALA A 4 13.11 -26.69 -3.41
C ALA A 4 12.19 -27.31 -4.47
N ARG A 5 11.08 -27.95 -4.06
CA ARG A 5 10.08 -28.49 -4.99
C ARG A 5 9.33 -27.39 -5.74
N ILE A 6 9.01 -26.28 -5.08
CA ILE A 6 8.42 -25.11 -5.76
C ILE A 6 9.41 -24.56 -6.79
N LYS A 7 10.70 -24.41 -6.44
CA LYS A 7 11.75 -23.99 -7.37
C LYS A 7 11.86 -24.93 -8.58
N GLU A 8 11.86 -26.23 -8.35
CA GLU A 8 11.90 -27.27 -9.40
C GLU A 8 10.69 -27.13 -10.34
N PHE A 9 9.49 -27.02 -9.78
CA PHE A 9 8.25 -26.89 -10.54
C PHE A 9 8.17 -25.58 -11.34
N MET A 10 8.68 -24.47 -10.79
CA MET A 10 8.80 -23.19 -11.51
C MET A 10 9.81 -23.24 -12.65
N SER A 11 10.88 -24.05 -12.51
CA SER A 11 11.93 -24.18 -13.52
C SER A 11 11.61 -25.18 -14.63
N ASP A 12 10.54 -25.98 -14.48
CA ASP A 12 10.08 -26.89 -15.52
C ASP A 12 9.52 -26.11 -16.73
N THR A 13 10.19 -26.25 -17.87
CA THR A 13 9.85 -25.54 -19.10
C THR A 13 8.53 -26.01 -19.71
N SER A 14 8.05 -27.21 -19.38
CA SER A 14 6.76 -27.73 -19.84
C SER A 14 5.57 -26.95 -19.28
N ASN A 15 5.77 -26.21 -18.18
CA ASN A 15 4.77 -25.37 -17.55
C ASN A 15 4.65 -23.97 -18.18
N ARG A 16 5.59 -23.56 -19.04
CA ARG A 16 5.60 -22.22 -19.64
C ARG A 16 4.35 -21.98 -20.49
N GLY A 17 3.68 -20.86 -20.25
CA GLY A 17 2.42 -20.49 -20.93
C GLY A 17 1.19 -21.26 -20.47
N ARG A 18 1.34 -22.23 -19.57
CA ARG A 18 0.24 -23.04 -19.00
C ARG A 18 -0.03 -22.70 -17.54
N ILE A 19 1.02 -22.37 -16.79
CA ILE A 19 0.94 -22.05 -15.36
C ILE A 19 1.51 -20.66 -15.11
N LEU A 20 0.75 -19.84 -14.39
CA LEU A 20 1.19 -18.54 -13.89
C LEU A 20 1.40 -18.63 -12.37
N PHE A 21 2.57 -18.23 -11.90
CA PHE A 21 2.88 -18.15 -10.47
C PHE A 21 2.68 -16.72 -9.98
N LEU A 22 1.80 -16.54 -8.99
CA LEU A 22 1.63 -15.29 -8.27
C LEU A 22 2.12 -15.48 -6.83
N VAL A 23 3.08 -14.65 -6.41
CA VAL A 23 3.62 -14.65 -5.05
C VAL A 23 3.54 -13.23 -4.50
N MET A 24 3.09 -13.11 -3.26
CA MET A 24 3.02 -11.82 -2.54
C MET A 24 3.82 -11.92 -1.25
N THR A 25 4.58 -10.87 -0.92
CA THR A 25 5.34 -10.78 0.33
C THR A 25 5.38 -9.34 0.81
N ASN A 26 5.25 -9.14 2.12
CA ASN A 26 5.52 -7.86 2.79
C ASN A 26 6.98 -7.77 3.28
N ARG A 27 7.80 -8.80 3.03
CA ARG A 27 9.21 -8.91 3.43
C ARG A 27 10.08 -9.31 2.24
N PRO A 28 10.25 -8.42 1.24
CA PRO A 28 11.12 -8.68 0.08
C PRO A 28 12.58 -9.00 0.49
N ASP A 29 13.05 -8.44 1.60
CA ASP A 29 14.36 -8.69 2.20
C ASP A 29 14.55 -10.14 2.67
N LYS A 30 13.47 -10.83 3.02
CA LYS A 30 13.51 -12.23 3.52
C LYS A 30 13.32 -13.27 2.42
N LEU A 31 13.10 -12.85 1.18
CA LEU A 31 12.89 -13.75 0.07
C LEU A 31 14.24 -14.33 -0.39
N ASP A 32 14.28 -15.66 -0.59
CA ASP A 32 15.46 -16.38 -1.06
C ASP A 32 15.95 -15.82 -2.40
N VAL A 33 17.25 -15.50 -2.49
CA VAL A 33 17.91 -14.94 -3.68
C VAL A 33 17.71 -15.83 -4.91
N ASP A 34 17.64 -17.15 -4.73
CA ASP A 34 17.38 -18.06 -5.83
C ASP A 34 16.00 -17.84 -6.45
N LEU A 35 14.96 -17.55 -5.65
CA LEU A 35 13.62 -17.30 -6.18
C LEU A 35 13.56 -16.01 -7.00
N LYS A 36 14.46 -15.06 -6.71
CA LYS A 36 14.55 -13.75 -7.38
C LYS A 36 15.23 -13.77 -8.75
N ARG A 37 15.89 -14.88 -9.11
CA ARG A 37 16.62 -15.03 -10.38
C ARG A 37 15.64 -15.15 -11.56
N ALA A 38 16.12 -14.77 -12.74
CA ALA A 38 15.39 -14.89 -13.99
C ALA A 38 14.97 -16.34 -14.28
N GLY A 39 13.79 -16.53 -14.87
CA GLY A 39 13.12 -17.80 -15.08
C GLY A 39 12.30 -18.29 -13.89
N ARG A 40 12.11 -17.46 -12.85
CA ARG A 40 11.29 -17.76 -11.66
C ARG A 40 10.35 -16.60 -11.36
N LEU A 41 10.71 -15.71 -10.43
CA LEU A 41 9.93 -14.50 -10.14
C LEU A 41 10.38 -13.36 -11.05
N ASP A 42 10.02 -13.46 -12.33
CA ASP A 42 10.49 -12.56 -13.39
C ASP A 42 9.91 -11.14 -13.28
N ARG A 43 8.63 -11.04 -12.89
CA ARG A 43 7.91 -9.78 -12.77
C ARG A 43 7.65 -9.48 -11.31
N LYS A 44 8.26 -8.41 -10.83
CA LYS A 44 8.17 -7.92 -9.47
C LYS A 44 7.50 -6.56 -9.53
N ILE A 45 6.29 -6.49 -8.97
CA ILE A 45 5.40 -5.34 -9.02
C ILE A 45 5.26 -4.86 -7.57
N PRO A 46 5.81 -3.68 -7.21
CA PRO A 46 5.58 -3.10 -5.90
C PRO A 46 4.12 -2.72 -5.71
N PHE A 47 3.55 -3.08 -4.56
CA PHE A 47 2.23 -2.62 -4.13
C PHE A 47 2.47 -1.57 -3.04
N LEU A 48 2.37 -0.30 -3.45
CA LEU A 48 2.61 0.85 -2.57
C LEU A 48 1.28 1.47 -2.15
N TYR A 49 1.32 2.28 -1.09
CA TYR A 49 0.16 3.05 -0.68
C TYR A 49 -0.22 4.11 -1.70
N SER A 50 -1.40 4.70 -1.56
CA SER A 50 -1.86 5.77 -2.46
C SER A 50 -0.87 6.94 -2.45
N GLN A 51 -0.45 7.36 -3.62
CA GLN A 51 0.53 8.41 -3.87
C GLN A 51 -0.14 9.75 -4.20
N THR A 52 -1.41 9.73 -4.57
CA THR A 52 -2.18 10.94 -4.86
C THR A 52 -3.53 10.94 -4.15
N PRO A 53 -4.15 12.11 -3.94
CA PRO A 53 -5.47 12.19 -3.34
C PRO A 53 -6.54 11.49 -4.20
N GLU A 54 -6.39 11.46 -5.53
CA GLU A 54 -7.30 10.72 -6.44
C GLU A 54 -7.26 9.21 -6.20
N GLU A 55 -6.07 8.65 -5.94
CA GLU A 55 -5.92 7.23 -5.59
C GLU A 55 -6.56 6.92 -4.24
N VAL A 56 -6.41 7.82 -3.26
CA VAL A 56 -7.12 7.71 -1.97
C VAL A 56 -8.64 7.72 -2.19
N GLU A 57 -9.16 8.61 -3.04
CA GLU A 57 -10.59 8.67 -3.34
C GLU A 57 -11.12 7.40 -4.00
N ALA A 58 -10.35 6.82 -4.91
CA ALA A 58 -10.71 5.55 -5.55
C ALA A 58 -10.81 4.43 -4.50
N VAL A 59 -9.86 4.35 -3.58
CA VAL A 59 -9.87 3.40 -2.46
C VAL A 59 -11.04 3.67 -1.52
N ALA A 60 -11.23 4.91 -1.08
CA ALA A 60 -12.32 5.32 -0.19
C ALA A 60 -13.70 5.04 -0.80
N LYS A 61 -13.92 5.32 -2.09
CA LYS A 61 -15.17 4.97 -2.80
C LYS A 61 -15.42 3.46 -2.80
N ALA A 62 -14.38 2.65 -3.00
CA ALA A 62 -14.49 1.19 -2.91
C ALA A 62 -14.83 0.73 -1.48
N LEU A 63 -14.26 1.36 -0.46
CA LEU A 63 -14.49 1.05 0.96
C LEU A 63 -15.88 1.48 1.44
N VAL A 64 -16.37 2.64 1.01
CA VAL A 64 -17.75 3.10 1.24
C VAL A 64 -18.74 2.06 0.70
N ARG A 65 -18.52 1.56 -0.52
CA ARG A 65 -19.33 0.49 -1.11
C ARG A 65 -19.22 -0.83 -0.36
N LYS A 66 -18.00 -1.26 -0.03
CA LYS A 66 -17.72 -2.51 0.71
C LYS A 66 -18.46 -2.53 2.06
N ASN A 67 -18.42 -1.41 2.78
CA ASN A 67 -19.00 -1.26 4.11
C ASN A 67 -20.46 -0.78 4.07
N LYS A 68 -21.06 -0.62 2.88
CA LYS A 68 -22.46 -0.21 2.68
C LYS A 68 -22.81 1.12 3.36
N ILE A 69 -21.86 2.05 3.38
CA ILE A 69 -22.05 3.37 3.98
C ILE A 69 -22.98 4.21 3.12
N ARG A 70 -24.04 4.74 3.71
CA ARG A 70 -25.00 5.61 3.03
C ARG A 70 -24.42 7.02 2.92
N THR A 71 -24.02 7.43 1.73
CA THR A 71 -23.50 8.79 1.48
C THR A 71 -23.68 9.17 0.01
N ASP A 72 -23.93 10.44 -0.24
CA ASP A 72 -23.96 11.09 -1.56
C ASP A 72 -22.79 12.07 -1.74
N VAL A 73 -21.86 12.11 -0.78
CA VAL A 73 -20.73 13.03 -0.78
C VAL A 73 -19.79 12.72 -1.94
N ASP A 74 -19.52 13.74 -2.76
CA ASP A 74 -18.41 13.69 -3.69
C ASP A 74 -17.10 13.93 -2.95
N LEU A 75 -16.31 12.86 -2.75
CA LEU A 75 -15.01 12.94 -2.08
C LEU A 75 -14.04 13.93 -2.74
N ALA A 76 -14.17 14.17 -4.04
CA ALA A 76 -13.35 15.16 -4.73
C ALA A 76 -13.64 16.59 -4.27
N ALA A 77 -14.87 16.88 -3.86
CA ALA A 77 -15.28 18.19 -3.34
C ALA A 77 -14.69 18.49 -1.95
N ILE A 78 -14.30 17.45 -1.19
CA ILE A 78 -13.68 17.57 0.14
C ILE A 78 -12.20 17.15 0.15
N ARG A 79 -11.56 17.11 -1.03
CA ARG A 79 -10.18 16.59 -1.23
C ARG A 79 -9.18 17.12 -0.21
N GLU A 80 -9.14 18.43 -0.01
CA GLU A 80 -8.20 19.09 0.92
C GLU A 80 -8.37 18.63 2.38
N GLY A 81 -9.62 18.43 2.82
CA GLY A 81 -9.95 18.03 4.17
C GLY A 81 -9.87 16.52 4.42
N PHE A 82 -9.88 15.72 3.36
CA PHE A 82 -9.99 14.26 3.42
C PHE A 82 -8.84 13.57 2.67
N SER A 83 -8.93 13.48 1.35
CA SER A 83 -8.04 12.66 0.53
C SER A 83 -6.58 13.11 0.59
N SER A 84 -6.32 14.43 0.60
CA SER A 84 -4.98 14.99 0.67
C SER A 84 -4.27 14.66 1.99
N LYS A 85 -5.02 14.53 3.09
CA LYS A 85 -4.47 14.18 4.40
C LYS A 85 -4.11 12.70 4.53
N LEU A 86 -4.72 11.85 3.71
CA LEU A 86 -4.58 10.40 3.76
C LEU A 86 -3.63 9.85 2.68
N VAL A 87 -2.96 10.71 1.93
CA VAL A 87 -1.91 10.28 1.00
C VAL A 87 -0.80 9.56 1.78
N GLY A 88 -0.40 8.39 1.28
CA GLY A 88 0.58 7.52 1.91
C GLY A 88 0.06 6.75 3.12
N TYR A 89 -1.24 6.78 3.44
CA TYR A 89 -1.84 5.92 4.46
C TYR A 89 -2.13 4.52 3.88
N SER A 90 -2.12 3.50 4.73
CA SER A 90 -2.49 2.16 4.28
C SER A 90 -3.99 2.08 3.95
N ASN A 91 -4.38 1.12 3.12
CA ASN A 91 -5.81 0.92 2.82
C ASN A 91 -6.62 0.59 4.08
N ALA A 92 -6.00 -0.05 5.08
CA ALA A 92 -6.63 -0.32 6.36
C ALA A 92 -6.87 0.96 7.17
N ASP A 93 -5.92 1.91 7.11
CA ASP A 93 -6.07 3.20 7.76
C ASP A 93 -7.18 4.03 7.09
N VAL A 94 -7.24 4.05 5.74
CA VAL A 94 -8.33 4.71 5.00
C VAL A 94 -9.69 4.09 5.35
N GLU A 95 -9.75 2.76 5.48
CA GLU A 95 -10.96 2.07 5.94
C GLU A 95 -11.35 2.48 7.35
N ALA A 96 -10.40 2.58 8.28
CA ALA A 96 -10.66 3.04 9.64
C ALA A 96 -11.26 4.46 9.66
N VAL A 97 -10.73 5.39 8.84
CA VAL A 97 -11.26 6.76 8.73
C VAL A 97 -12.69 6.75 8.19
N VAL A 98 -12.96 5.96 7.15
CA VAL A 98 -14.29 5.84 6.54
C VAL A 98 -15.30 5.26 7.54
N LEU A 99 -14.90 4.28 8.36
CA LEU A 99 -15.74 3.72 9.41
C LEU A 99 -15.96 4.71 10.56
N LEU A 100 -14.93 5.46 10.98
CA LEU A 100 -15.07 6.51 11.98
C LEU A 100 -16.08 7.59 11.56
N ALA A 101 -16.06 8.00 10.28
CA ALA A 101 -17.04 8.95 9.75
C ALA A 101 -18.47 8.39 9.82
N ASN A 102 -18.65 7.09 9.59
CA ASN A 102 -19.93 6.41 9.71
C ASN A 102 -20.41 6.32 11.16
N ASP A 103 -19.51 5.99 12.08
CA ASP A 103 -19.81 5.91 13.51
C ASP A 103 -20.20 7.28 14.09
N ASP A 104 -19.51 8.34 13.65
CA ASP A 104 -19.84 9.71 14.03
C ASP A 104 -21.23 10.13 13.53
N ALA A 105 -21.54 9.85 12.25
CA ALA A 105 -22.87 10.11 11.71
C ALA A 105 -23.97 9.37 12.50
N ALA A 106 -23.71 8.11 12.83
CA ALA A 106 -24.68 7.29 13.55
C ALA A 106 -24.89 7.77 15.00
N ARG A 107 -23.81 8.22 15.66
CA ARG A 107 -23.87 8.76 17.01
C ARG A 107 -24.66 10.06 17.07
N GLU A 108 -24.48 10.96 16.10
CA GLU A 108 -25.17 12.25 16.04
C GLU A 108 -26.68 12.09 15.77
N ALA A 109 -27.08 11.11 14.97
CA ALA A 109 -28.48 10.85 14.65
C ALA A 109 -29.19 9.88 15.61
N GLY A 110 -28.44 9.21 16.52
CA GLY A 110 -28.97 8.16 17.38
C GLY A 110 -29.34 6.86 16.65
N GLY A 111 -28.71 6.57 15.51
CA GLY A 111 -29.02 5.40 14.67
C GLY A 111 -28.42 5.49 13.27
N ASP A 112 -28.87 4.64 12.34
CA ASP A 112 -28.39 4.65 10.95
C ASP A 112 -28.67 5.98 10.23
N ALA A 113 -27.62 6.64 9.75
CA ALA A 113 -27.66 8.00 9.21
C ALA A 113 -26.79 8.13 7.95
N PRO A 114 -27.10 9.07 7.05
CA PRO A 114 -26.22 9.32 5.92
C PRO A 114 -24.95 10.02 6.40
N VAL A 115 -23.80 9.59 5.89
CA VAL A 115 -22.51 10.23 6.19
C VAL A 115 -22.36 11.48 5.32
N LEU A 116 -22.24 12.63 5.98
CA LEU A 116 -22.03 13.93 5.36
C LEU A 116 -20.54 14.26 5.22
N ALA A 117 -20.25 15.31 4.44
CA ALA A 117 -18.90 15.81 4.19
C ALA A 117 -18.11 16.06 5.48
N ASP A 118 -18.74 16.70 6.46
CA ASP A 118 -18.10 17.07 7.74
C ASP A 118 -17.65 15.84 8.53
N HIS A 119 -18.38 14.73 8.49
CA HIS A 119 -17.97 13.50 9.18
C HIS A 119 -16.67 12.93 8.58
N PHE A 120 -16.54 12.92 7.25
CA PHE A 120 -15.31 12.46 6.60
C PHE A 120 -14.12 13.36 6.93
N VAL A 121 -14.30 14.68 6.86
CA VAL A 121 -13.23 15.65 7.14
C VAL A 121 -12.81 15.59 8.61
N LYS A 122 -13.77 15.48 9.53
CA LYS A 122 -13.52 15.33 10.96
C LYS A 122 -12.77 14.03 11.25
N ALA A 123 -13.23 12.90 10.73
CA ALA A 123 -12.57 11.61 10.91
C ALA A 123 -11.14 11.61 10.35
N ALA A 124 -10.91 12.17 9.17
CA ALA A 124 -9.58 12.27 8.58
C ALA A 124 -8.64 13.20 9.37
N THR A 125 -9.20 14.17 10.09
CA THR A 125 -8.43 15.10 10.93
C THR A 125 -8.12 14.51 12.30
N ASP A 126 -9.05 13.74 12.88
CA ASP A 126 -8.91 13.11 14.19
C ASP A 126 -8.05 11.84 14.15
N TYR A 127 -8.06 11.12 13.02
CA TYR A 127 -7.38 9.85 12.89
C TYR A 127 -5.85 9.96 13.03
N PHE A 128 -5.33 9.38 14.10
CA PHE A 128 -3.90 9.38 14.42
C PHE A 128 -3.35 7.95 14.54
N PRO A 129 -2.81 7.37 13.45
CA PRO A 129 -2.30 6.00 13.46
C PRO A 129 -0.89 5.92 14.07
N SER A 130 -0.59 4.79 14.69
CA SER A 130 0.79 4.46 15.08
C SER A 130 1.60 4.08 13.84
N ARG A 131 2.45 5.00 13.36
CA ARG A 131 3.25 4.82 12.13
C ARG A 131 4.72 5.07 12.41
N ASP A 132 5.55 4.07 12.12
CA ASP A 132 7.00 4.26 12.00
C ASP A 132 7.30 4.66 10.56
N VAL A 133 7.48 5.97 10.34
CA VAL A 133 7.67 6.56 9.01
C VAL A 133 8.93 6.02 8.35
N GLU A 134 10.02 5.85 9.10
CA GLU A 134 11.27 5.33 8.57
C GLU A 134 11.17 3.84 8.22
N LEU A 135 10.47 3.04 9.03
CA LEU A 135 10.22 1.65 8.71
C LEU A 135 9.33 1.51 7.46
N LEU A 136 8.30 2.35 7.33
CA LEU A 136 7.44 2.36 6.15
C LEU A 136 8.24 2.70 4.90
N GLU A 137 9.02 3.78 4.93
CA GLU A 137 9.88 4.16 3.81
C GLU A 137 10.90 3.06 3.50
N TYR A 138 11.50 2.44 4.51
CA TYR A 138 12.44 1.34 4.32
C TYR A 138 11.79 0.16 3.57
N MET A 139 10.57 -0.23 3.95
CA MET A 139 9.83 -1.30 3.29
C MET A 139 9.40 -0.91 1.87
N GLU A 140 8.98 0.34 1.64
CA GLU A 140 8.71 0.86 0.29
C GLU A 140 9.96 0.77 -0.59
N LEU A 141 11.10 1.24 -0.11
CA LEU A 141 12.34 1.22 -0.87
C LEU A 141 12.88 -0.18 -1.12
N LEU A 142 12.67 -1.14 -0.22
CA LEU A 142 12.98 -2.54 -0.49
C LEU A 142 12.12 -3.09 -1.63
N ALA A 143 10.83 -2.72 -1.68
CA ALA A 143 9.97 -3.11 -2.79
C ALA A 143 10.39 -2.43 -4.11
N VAL A 144 10.74 -1.14 -4.06
CA VAL A 144 11.30 -0.38 -5.21
C VAL A 144 12.57 -1.03 -5.72
N PHE A 145 13.49 -1.42 -4.84
CA PHE A 145 14.74 -2.10 -5.19
C PHE A 145 14.50 -3.43 -5.92
N GLU A 146 13.48 -4.18 -5.50
CA GLU A 146 13.10 -5.43 -6.17
C GLU A 146 12.30 -5.20 -7.46
N ALA A 147 11.86 -3.98 -7.78
CA ALA A 147 10.96 -3.74 -8.91
C ALA A 147 11.59 -4.14 -10.24
N SER A 148 10.83 -4.88 -11.05
CA SER A 148 11.29 -5.35 -12.37
C SER A 148 11.31 -4.23 -13.44
N SER A 149 10.65 -3.10 -13.19
CA SER A 149 10.58 -1.98 -14.14
C SER A 149 10.30 -0.66 -13.43
N ARG A 150 11.01 0.40 -13.82
CA ARG A 150 10.75 1.78 -13.36
C ARG A 150 9.37 2.30 -13.73
N ARG A 151 8.75 1.76 -14.79
CA ARG A 151 7.39 2.16 -15.22
C ARG A 151 6.29 1.76 -14.23
N LEU A 152 6.61 0.85 -13.31
CA LEU A 152 5.71 0.38 -12.26
C LEU A 152 5.92 1.15 -10.96
N LEU A 153 6.80 2.15 -10.95
CA LEU A 153 7.12 2.94 -9.78
C LEU A 153 6.38 4.27 -9.82
N PRO A 154 5.97 4.81 -8.66
CA PRO A 154 5.52 6.18 -8.53
C PRO A 154 6.57 7.18 -9.02
N ALA A 155 6.12 8.37 -9.42
CA ALA A 155 6.99 9.43 -9.91
C ALA A 155 8.15 9.76 -8.96
N LYS A 156 7.90 9.72 -7.64
CA LYS A 156 8.93 9.97 -6.60
C LYS A 156 10.10 8.98 -6.61
N TYR A 157 9.92 7.79 -7.20
CA TYR A 157 10.97 6.76 -7.31
C TYR A 157 11.39 6.46 -8.76
N ALA A 158 10.60 6.87 -9.75
CA ALA A 158 10.85 6.55 -11.16
C ALA A 158 12.19 7.08 -11.69
N HIS A 159 12.69 8.18 -11.11
CA HIS A 159 13.93 8.84 -11.52
C HIS A 159 15.12 8.56 -10.60
N MET A 160 14.94 7.79 -9.52
CA MET A 160 16.01 7.49 -8.58
C MET A 160 17.05 6.56 -9.23
N THR A 161 18.32 6.91 -9.05
CA THR A 161 19.45 6.08 -9.47
C THR A 161 19.63 4.89 -8.51
N PRO A 162 20.21 3.77 -8.97
CA PRO A 162 20.54 2.65 -8.08
C PRO A 162 21.42 3.06 -6.90
N GLU A 163 22.35 4.00 -7.11
CA GLU A 163 23.27 4.51 -6.10
C GLU A 163 22.55 5.32 -5.02
N GLU A 164 21.64 6.22 -5.41
CA GLU A 164 20.79 6.98 -4.47
C GLU A 164 19.89 6.05 -3.65
N LEU A 165 19.29 5.06 -4.31
CA LEU A 165 18.43 4.08 -3.66
C LEU A 165 19.20 3.26 -2.63
N ASP A 166 20.38 2.74 -2.99
CA ASP A 166 21.23 1.97 -2.09
C ASP A 166 21.72 2.82 -0.90
N ALA A 167 22.14 4.07 -1.14
CA ALA A 167 22.54 4.99 -0.10
C ALA A 167 21.39 5.25 0.91
N ARG A 168 20.17 5.49 0.40
CA ARG A 168 18.99 5.71 1.24
C ARG A 168 18.60 4.45 2.04
N LEU A 169 18.64 3.27 1.40
CA LEU A 169 18.36 1.99 2.06
C LEU A 169 19.35 1.70 3.20
N ARG A 170 20.65 1.96 3.00
CA ARG A 170 21.65 1.76 4.05
C ARG A 170 21.38 2.66 5.26
N LEU A 171 21.06 3.93 5.02
CA LEU A 171 20.73 4.89 6.08
C LEU A 171 19.50 4.44 6.88
N LEU A 172 18.40 4.11 6.19
CA LEU A 172 17.17 3.64 6.84
C LEU A 172 17.37 2.33 7.59
N ARG A 173 18.16 1.39 7.04
CA ARG A 173 18.47 0.13 7.73
C ARG A 173 19.19 0.35 9.05
N ALA A 174 20.12 1.31 9.11
CA ALA A 174 20.81 1.66 10.35
C ALA A 174 19.83 2.24 11.38
N THR A 175 18.97 3.18 10.98
CA THR A 175 17.98 3.83 11.85
C THR A 175 16.92 2.86 12.38
N VAL A 176 16.36 2.02 11.50
CA VAL A 176 15.32 1.05 11.86
C VAL A 176 15.91 -0.09 12.68
N GLY A 177 17.14 -0.52 12.36
CA GLY A 177 17.84 -1.58 13.07
C GLY A 177 18.21 -1.23 14.52
N SER A 178 18.48 0.04 14.81
CA SER A 178 18.84 0.51 16.15
C SER A 178 17.66 0.69 17.11
N ARG A 179 16.42 0.61 16.62
CA ARG A 179 15.18 0.76 17.41
C ARG A 179 14.66 -0.57 17.99
N ARG A 180 15.33 -1.70 17.69
CA ARG A 180 14.95 -3.04 18.14
C ARG A 180 15.84 -3.57 19.25
#